data_AF-A0A6N8BHQ9-F1
#
_entry.id   AF-A0A6N8BHQ9-F1
#
_cell.length_a   1.000
_cell.length_b   1.000
_cell.length_c   1.000
_cell.angle_alpha   90.00
_cell.angle_beta   90.00
_cell.angle_gamma   90.00
#
_symmetry.space_group_name_H-M   'P 1'
#
loop_
_entity.id
_entity.type
_entity.pdbx_description
1 polymer ?
#
loop_
_entity_poly.entity_id
_entity_poly.type
_entity_poly.pdbx_seq_one_letter_code
_entity_poly.pdbx_strand_id
1 'polypeptide(L)'
;MESLLFFLQGIPESAGIVAVSLAVARVPLRWGRILLIGALLALLIFMIRALPFTFGLHTMVMLLLTVLFITKTTYTSLTKSFVAVFASALLLATLEILLHEFFFSLIGLETQKIVSDYLIWKLIGLPQAFLMLIVSILISWFYKPFESAWKK
;
A
#
# COMPACT_ATOMS: atom_id res chain seq x y z
N MET A 1 -18.39 -4.84 12.22
CA MET A 1 -18.03 -3.46 11.86
C MET A 1 -16.52 -3.33 11.62
N GLU A 2 -15.68 -3.81 12.53
CA GLU A 2 -14.22 -3.67 12.46
C GLU A 2 -13.58 -4.32 11.23
N SER A 3 -14.04 -5.51 10.84
CA SER A 3 -13.58 -6.18 9.61
C SER A 3 -13.86 -5.36 8.35
N LEU A 4 -15.02 -4.70 8.27
CA LEU A 4 -15.37 -3.85 7.14
C LEU A 4 -14.44 -2.63 7.05
N LEU A 5 -14.21 -1.96 8.19
CA LEU A 5 -13.29 -0.83 8.30
C LEU A 5 -11.84 -1.24 7.96
N PHE A 6 -11.44 -2.46 8.33
CA PHE A 6 -10.15 -3.02 7.93
C PHE A 6 -10.00 -3.08 6.42
N PHE A 7 -10.98 -3.65 5.70
CA PHE A 7 -10.93 -3.75 4.24
C PHE A 7 -11.07 -2.39 3.56
N LEU A 8 -11.87 -1.49 4.13
CA LEU A 8 -12.05 -0.14 3.62
C LEU A 8 -10.72 0.61 3.51
N GLN A 9 -9.83 0.47 4.50
CA GLN A 9 -8.48 1.04 4.44
C GLN A 9 -7.49 0.11 3.72
N GLY A 10 -7.49 -1.17 4.05
CA GLY A 10 -6.47 -2.12 3.62
C GLY A 10 -6.44 -2.37 2.11
N ILE A 11 -7.60 -2.32 1.44
CA ILE A 11 -7.68 -2.49 -0.03
C ILE A 11 -7.03 -1.28 -0.73
N PRO A 12 -7.43 -0.02 -0.48
CA PRO A 12 -6.74 1.16 -1.03
C PRO A 12 -5.25 1.19 -0.70
N GLU A 13 -4.86 0.84 0.52
CA GLU A 13 -3.46 0.88 0.95
C GLU A 13 -2.60 -0.12 0.18
N SER A 14 -3.08 -1.37 0.08
CA SER A 14 -2.41 -2.43 -0.68
C SER A 14 -2.37 -2.10 -2.18
N ALA A 15 -3.46 -1.55 -2.72
CA ALA A 15 -3.50 -1.07 -4.10
C ALA A 15 -2.52 0.09 -4.33
N GLY A 16 -2.38 1.00 -3.37
CA GLY A 16 -1.42 2.10 -3.37
C GLY A 16 0.02 1.61 -3.44
N ILE A 17 0.41 0.65 -2.60
CA ILE A 17 1.75 0.03 -2.65
C ILE A 17 2.01 -0.56 -4.04
N VAL A 18 1.08 -1.35 -4.57
CA VAL A 18 1.22 -1.96 -5.90
C VAL A 18 1.34 -0.89 -6.99
N ALA A 19 0.49 0.14 -6.94
CA ALA A 19 0.47 1.21 -7.94
C ALA A 19 1.77 2.01 -7.95
N VAL A 20 2.24 2.46 -6.78
CA VAL A 20 3.52 3.18 -6.67
C VAL A 20 4.68 2.28 -7.11
N SER A 21 4.66 1.00 -6.75
CA SER A 21 5.72 0.05 -7.16
C SER A 21 5.78 -0.10 -8.67
N LEU A 22 4.62 -0.20 -9.34
CA LEU A 22 4.55 -0.25 -10.80
C LEU A 22 5.02 1.08 -11.42
N ALA A 23 4.60 2.22 -10.88
CA ALA A 23 4.99 3.54 -11.38
C ALA A 23 6.50 3.77 -11.27
N VAL A 24 7.11 3.46 -10.12
CA VAL A 24 8.56 3.53 -9.91
C VAL A 24 9.31 2.57 -10.84
N ALA A 25 8.76 1.38 -11.09
CA ALA A 25 9.30 0.42 -12.04
C ALA A 25 9.04 0.79 -13.52
N ARG A 26 8.38 1.93 -13.81
CA ARG A 26 7.96 2.39 -15.14
C ARG A 26 7.09 1.40 -15.89
N VAL A 27 6.21 0.72 -15.17
CA VAL A 27 5.21 -0.20 -15.71
C VAL A 27 3.88 0.54 -15.81
N PRO A 28 3.14 0.44 -16.93
CA PRO A 28 1.89 1.18 -17.09
C PRO A 28 0.83 0.69 -16.10
N LEU A 29 0.11 1.63 -15.48
CA LEU A 29 -0.86 1.35 -14.44
C LEU A 29 -2.13 0.71 -15.01
N ARG A 30 -2.27 -0.60 -14.82
CA ARG A 30 -3.49 -1.36 -15.17
C ARG A 30 -4.39 -1.48 -13.95
N TRP A 31 -5.24 -0.48 -13.73
CA TRP A 31 -6.08 -0.36 -12.52
C TRP A 31 -6.89 -1.61 -12.17
N GLY A 32 -7.46 -2.31 -13.17
CA GLY A 32 -8.17 -3.57 -12.91
C GLY A 32 -7.29 -4.64 -12.25
N ARG A 33 -6.01 -4.76 -12.65
CA ARG A 33 -5.05 -5.67 -12.02
C ARG A 33 -4.59 -5.17 -10.66
N ILE A 34 -4.35 -3.86 -10.54
CA ILE A 34 -3.91 -3.22 -9.30
C ILE A 34 -4.95 -3.41 -8.19
N LEU A 35 -6.22 -3.11 -8.46
CA LEU A 35 -7.30 -3.25 -7.49
C LEU A 35 -7.55 -4.71 -7.12
N LEU A 36 -7.51 -5.63 -8.08
CA LEU A 36 -7.65 -7.06 -7.81
C LEU A 36 -6.53 -7.57 -6.91
N ILE A 37 -5.28 -7.24 -7.22
CA ILE A 37 -4.13 -7.64 -6.39
C ILE A 37 -4.19 -6.96 -5.03
N GLY A 38 -4.49 -5.65 -4.97
CA GLY A 38 -4.66 -4.93 -3.71
C GLY A 38 -5.71 -5.57 -2.80
N ALA A 39 -6.85 -6.00 -3.36
CA ALA A 39 -7.88 -6.71 -2.61
C ALA A 39 -7.43 -8.09 -2.11
N LEU A 40 -6.76 -8.88 -2.96
CA LEU A 40 -6.20 -10.17 -2.55
C LEU A 40 -5.13 -10.01 -1.46
N LEU A 41 -4.27 -9.00 -1.60
CA LEU A 41 -3.25 -8.69 -0.61
C LEU A 41 -3.90 -8.28 0.73
N ALA A 42 -4.90 -7.40 0.72
CA ALA A 42 -5.64 -7.02 1.93
C ALA A 42 -6.29 -8.24 2.63
N LEU A 43 -6.87 -9.16 1.86
CA LEU A 43 -7.42 -10.42 2.37
C LEU A 43 -6.35 -11.30 3.03
N LEU A 44 -5.18 -11.44 2.39
CA LEU A 44 -4.07 -12.20 2.96
C LEU A 44 -3.53 -11.56 4.24
N ILE A 45 -3.41 -10.23 4.30
CA ILE A 45 -3.04 -9.52 5.53
C ILE A 45 -4.04 -9.85 6.64
N PHE A 46 -5.34 -9.78 6.35
CA PHE A 46 -6.38 -10.07 7.32
C PHE A 46 -6.24 -11.50 7.89
N MET A 47 -6.02 -12.49 7.01
CA MET A 47 -5.83 -13.88 7.42
C MET A 47 -4.56 -14.08 8.26
N ILE A 48 -3.43 -13.50 7.85
CA ILE A 48 -2.16 -13.62 8.57
C ILE A 48 -2.26 -12.96 9.95
N ARG A 49 -2.96 -11.83 10.07
CA ARG A 49 -3.18 -11.15 11.36
C ARG A 49 -4.09 -11.92 12.32
N ALA A 50 -4.92 -12.83 11.82
CA ALA A 50 -5.74 -13.70 12.65
C ALA A 50 -4.96 -14.88 13.24
N LEU A 51 -3.75 -15.15 12.74
CA LEU A 51 -2.87 -16.21 13.22
C LEU A 51 -1.95 -15.67 14.34
N PRO A 52 -1.49 -16.52 15.27
CA PRO A 52 -0.64 -16.11 16.40
C PRO A 52 0.83 -15.91 15.98
N PHE A 53 1.05 -15.16 14.91
CA PHE A 53 2.37 -14.79 14.42
C PHE A 53 2.86 -13.47 15.00
N THR A 54 4.17 -13.22 14.89
CA THR A 54 4.78 -11.96 15.31
C THR A 54 4.23 -10.77 14.52
N PHE A 55 4.11 -9.64 15.21
CA PHE A 55 3.74 -8.38 14.58
C PHE A 55 4.73 -8.05 13.44
N GLY A 56 4.20 -7.58 12.30
CA GLY A 56 4.99 -7.23 11.11
C GLY A 56 5.25 -8.38 10.13
N LEU A 57 4.99 -9.65 10.48
CA LEU A 57 5.13 -10.77 9.53
C LEU A 57 4.26 -10.57 8.29
N HIS A 58 3.00 -10.14 8.48
CA HIS A 58 2.10 -9.85 7.38
C HIS A 58 2.71 -8.84 6.40
N THR A 59 3.29 -7.74 6.90
CA THR A 59 3.96 -6.72 6.07
C THR A 59 5.08 -7.33 5.23
N MET A 60 5.98 -8.11 5.85
CA MET A 60 7.09 -8.75 5.12
C MET A 60 6.57 -9.69 4.02
N VAL A 61 5.57 -10.52 4.32
CA VAL A 61 4.94 -11.42 3.35
C VAL A 61 4.34 -10.60 2.20
N MET A 62 3.65 -9.50 2.48
CA MET A 62 3.03 -8.66 1.45
C MET A 62 4.05 -8.01 0.52
N LEU A 63 5.17 -7.52 1.06
CA LEU A 63 6.23 -6.93 0.25
C LEU A 63 6.83 -7.99 -0.68
N LEU A 64 7.13 -9.19 -0.17
CA LEU A 64 7.67 -10.28 -0.98
C LEU A 64 6.67 -10.74 -2.06
N LEU A 65 5.39 -10.89 -1.73
CA LEU A 65 4.35 -11.22 -2.70
C LEU A 65 4.21 -10.15 -3.78
N THR A 66 4.33 -8.88 -3.43
CA THR A 66 4.29 -7.76 -4.40
C THR A 66 5.50 -7.80 -5.32
N VAL A 67 6.70 -8.06 -4.78
CA VAL A 67 7.92 -8.24 -5.60
C VAL A 67 7.72 -9.37 -6.60
N LEU A 68 7.27 -10.54 -6.12
CA LEU A 68 7.01 -11.70 -6.97
C LEU A 68 5.96 -11.40 -8.03
N PHE A 69 4.86 -10.74 -7.65
CA PHE A 69 3.82 -10.32 -8.57
C PHE A 69 4.40 -9.48 -9.72
N ILE A 70 5.16 -8.43 -9.40
CA ILE A 70 5.74 -7.55 -10.43
C ILE A 70 6.72 -8.35 -11.30
N THR A 71 7.71 -9.03 -10.71
CA THR A 71 8.73 -9.78 -11.48
C THR A 71 8.12 -10.87 -12.37
N LYS A 72 7.04 -11.53 -11.93
CA LYS A 72 6.39 -12.60 -12.70
C LYS A 72 5.50 -12.06 -13.81
N THR A 73 4.80 -10.94 -13.58
CA THR A 73 3.81 -10.40 -14.53
C THR A 73 4.33 -9.31 -15.46
N THR A 74 5.52 -8.77 -15.18
CA THR A 74 6.18 -7.75 -16.00
C THR A 74 7.58 -8.21 -16.44
N TYR A 75 8.18 -7.48 -17.39
CA TYR A 75 9.59 -7.66 -17.78
C TYR A 75 10.57 -6.94 -16.85
N THR A 76 10.12 -6.48 -15.67
CA THR A 76 10.97 -5.86 -14.66
C THR A 76 11.87 -6.91 -14.01
N SER A 77 13.17 -6.63 -13.88
CA SER A 77 14.10 -7.52 -13.19
C SER A 77 13.80 -7.60 -11.69
N LEU A 78 14.17 -8.71 -11.06
CA LEU A 78 13.95 -8.95 -9.63
C LEU A 78 14.48 -7.80 -8.76
N THR A 79 15.72 -7.36 -9.00
CA THR A 79 16.34 -6.25 -8.28
C THR A 79 15.54 -4.96 -8.40
N LYS A 80 15.06 -4.62 -9.61
CA LYS A 80 14.23 -3.42 -9.81
C LYS A 80 12.88 -3.55 -9.11
N SER A 81 12.27 -4.74 -9.10
CA SER A 81 11.04 -5.00 -8.35
C SER A 81 11.23 -4.81 -6.85
N PHE A 82 12.34 -5.31 -6.27
CA PHE A 82 12.67 -5.09 -4.86
C PHE A 82 12.79 -3.60 -4.54
N VAL A 83 13.61 -2.86 -5.30
CA VAL A 83 13.79 -1.42 -5.08
C VAL A 83 12.45 -0.67 -5.15
N ALA A 84 11.63 -0.97 -6.15
CA ALA A 84 10.34 -0.31 -6.34
C ALA A 84 9.36 -0.59 -5.19
N VAL A 85 9.26 -1.84 -4.73
CA VAL A 85 8.36 -2.24 -3.64
C VAL A 85 8.80 -1.65 -2.32
N PHE A 86 10.09 -1.71 -1.99
CA PHE A 86 10.60 -1.15 -0.75
C PHE A 86 10.55 0.38 -0.74
N ALA A 87 10.79 1.05 -1.88
CA ALA A 87 10.58 2.49 -2.00
C ALA A 87 9.11 2.87 -1.78
N SER A 88 8.18 2.07 -2.30
CA SER A 88 6.73 2.27 -2.08
C SER A 88 6.34 2.05 -0.62
N ALA A 89 6.91 1.04 0.04
CA ALA A 89 6.68 0.77 1.45
C ALA A 89 7.24 1.88 2.34
N LEU A 90 8.43 2.39 2.03
CA LEU A 90 9.03 3.53 2.72
C LEU A 90 8.14 4.77 2.58
N LEU A 91 7.67 5.07 1.36
CA LEU A 91 6.74 6.17 1.13
C LEU A 91 5.46 6.03 1.94
N LEU A 92 4.85 4.85 1.96
CA LEU A 92 3.64 4.60 2.75
C LEU A 92 3.89 4.85 4.24
N ALA A 93 4.98 4.30 4.79
CA ALA A 93 5.33 4.47 6.20
C ALA A 93 5.59 5.96 6.54
N THR A 94 6.27 6.69 5.65
CA THR A 94 6.49 8.14 5.81
C THR A 94 5.16 8.90 5.80
N LEU A 95 4.27 8.61 4.84
CA LEU A 95 2.95 9.25 4.77
C LEU A 95 2.09 8.94 5.99
N GLU A 96 2.13 7.69 6.48
CA GLU A 96 1.40 7.29 7.67
C GLU A 96 1.86 8.08 8.89
N ILE A 97 3.16 8.17 9.14
CA ILE A 97 3.72 8.94 10.27
C ILE A 97 3.33 10.42 10.17
N LEU A 98 3.56 11.04 9.01
CA LEU A 98 3.28 12.47 8.81
C LEU A 98 1.80 12.80 8.98
N LEU A 99 0.91 11.96 8.44
CA LEU A 99 -0.52 12.19 8.56
C LEU A 99 -1.02 11.97 9.98
N HIS A 100 -0.57 10.91 10.67
CA HIS A 100 -0.94 10.70 12.07
C HIS A 100 -0.48 11.87 12.94
N GLU A 101 0.77 12.34 12.78
CA GLU A 101 1.28 13.50 13.51
C GLU A 101 0.49 14.78 13.21
N PHE A 102 0.19 15.03 11.93
CA PHE A 102 -0.65 16.15 11.52
C PHE A 102 -2.05 16.09 12.16
N PHE A 103 -2.74 14.96 12.08
CA PHE A 103 -4.08 14.81 12.64
C PHE A 103 -4.07 14.89 14.18
N PHE A 104 -3.05 14.34 14.85
CA PHE A 104 -2.92 14.48 16.30
C PHE A 104 -2.72 15.93 16.73
N SER A 105 -1.88 16.69 16.01
CA SER A 105 -1.69 18.12 16.30
C SER A 105 -2.96 18.94 16.06
N LEU A 106 -3.78 18.59 15.06
CA LEU A 106 -5.01 19.31 14.72
C LEU A 106 -6.15 19.02 15.71
N ILE A 107 -6.29 17.76 16.15
CA ILE A 107 -7.41 17.30 16.97
C ILE A 107 -7.21 17.65 18.45
N GLY A 108 -5.97 17.82 18.91
CA GLY A 108 -5.67 18.24 20.29
C GLY A 108 -6.11 17.26 21.38
N LEU A 109 -6.53 16.04 21.00
CA LEU A 109 -6.88 14.97 21.93
C LEU A 109 -5.63 14.19 22.35
N GLU A 110 -5.67 13.64 23.58
CA GLU A 110 -4.64 12.71 24.04
C GLU A 110 -4.52 11.52 23.07
N THR A 111 -3.29 11.21 22.67
CA THR A 111 -2.96 10.14 21.71
C THR A 111 -3.56 8.79 22.13
N GLN A 112 -3.67 8.54 23.43
CA GLN A 112 -4.25 7.32 23.99
C GLN A 112 -5.77 7.17 23.73
N LYS A 113 -6.51 8.28 23.62
CA LYS A 113 -7.94 8.24 23.28
C LYS A 113 -8.18 7.97 21.79
N ILE A 114 -7.30 8.45 20.93
CA ILE A 114 -7.42 8.23 19.48
C ILE A 114 -7.04 6.79 19.10
N VAL A 115 -5.99 6.25 19.72
CA VAL A 115 -5.54 4.86 19.48
C VAL A 115 -6.58 3.83 19.96
N SER A 116 -7.32 4.15 21.03
CA SER A 116 -8.34 3.25 21.58
C SER A 116 -9.66 3.27 20.80
N ASP A 117 -9.92 4.32 20.00
CA ASP A 117 -11.06 4.36 19.08
C ASP A 117 -10.68 3.79 17.71
N TYR A 118 -11.10 2.54 17.46
CA TYR A 118 -10.81 1.83 16.23
C TYR A 118 -11.31 2.56 14.97
N LEU A 119 -12.44 3.25 15.05
CA LEU A 119 -13.03 3.95 13.92
C LEU A 119 -12.21 5.19 13.58
N ILE A 120 -11.90 6.01 14.58
CA ILE A 120 -11.09 7.23 14.37
C ILE A 120 -9.69 6.85 13.85
N TRP A 121 -9.07 5.82 14.43
CA TRP A 121 -7.77 5.33 13.99
C TRP A 121 -7.78 4.93 12.50
N LYS A 122 -8.81 4.18 12.08
CA LYS A 122 -8.95 3.74 10.68
C LYS A 122 -9.28 4.87 9.71
N LEU A 123 -10.05 5.86 10.14
CA LEU A 123 -10.36 7.03 9.31
C LEU A 123 -9.14 7.92 9.10
N ILE A 124 -8.28 8.10 10.11
CA ILE A 124 -7.03 8.86 10.00
C ILE A 124 -6.05 8.18 9.04
N GLY A 125 -6.06 6.84 8.98
CA GLY A 125 -5.23 6.06 8.06
C GLY A 125 -5.73 6.04 6.61
N LEU A 126 -6.98 6.40 6.32
CA LEU A 126 -7.51 6.37 4.94
C LEU A 126 -6.85 7.40 4.00
N PRO A 127 -6.67 8.67 4.40
CA PRO A 127 -6.00 9.67 3.57
C PRO A 127 -4.66 9.22 2.98
N GLN A 128 -3.83 8.48 3.74
CA GLN A 128 -2.52 8.03 3.27
C GLN A 128 -2.63 7.08 2.07
N ALA A 129 -3.66 6.24 2.04
CA ALA A 129 -3.89 5.30 0.96
C ALA A 129 -4.30 6.01 -0.34
N PHE A 130 -5.14 7.06 -0.24
CA PHE A 130 -5.48 7.88 -1.40
C PHE A 130 -4.28 8.66 -1.92
N LEU A 131 -3.44 9.20 -1.03
CA LEU A 131 -2.20 9.86 -1.43
C LEU A 131 -1.26 8.92 -2.19
N MET A 132 -1.13 7.67 -1.77
CA MET A 132 -0.35 6.67 -2.52
C MET A 132 -0.86 6.50 -3.96
N LEU A 133 -2.18 6.43 -4.15
CA LEU A 133 -2.76 6.33 -5.49
C LEU A 133 -2.48 7.59 -6.33
N ILE A 134 -2.63 8.78 -5.76
CA ILE A 134 -2.32 10.05 -6.43
C ILE A 134 -0.84 10.10 -6.81
N VAL A 135 0.06 9.77 -5.87
CA VAL A 135 1.50 9.74 -6.12
C VAL A 135 1.85 8.75 -7.23
N SER A 136 1.20 7.58 -7.29
CA SER A 136 1.44 6.63 -8.38
C SER A 136 1.11 7.21 -9.75
N ILE A 137 0.02 7.97 -9.86
CA ILE A 137 -0.38 8.65 -11.10
C ILE A 137 0.64 9.73 -11.46
N LEU A 138 1.05 10.55 -10.48
CA LEU A 138 2.06 11.60 -10.68
C LEU A 138 3.39 11.01 -11.15
N ILE A 139 3.89 9.96 -10.50
CA ILE A 139 5.13 9.28 -10.90
C ILE A 139 4.99 8.74 -12.33
N SER A 140 3.87 8.09 -12.67
CA SER A 140 3.63 7.58 -14.01
C SER A 140 3.50 8.68 -15.07
N TRP A 141 3.09 9.89 -14.67
CA TRP A 141 3.01 11.05 -15.55
C TRP A 141 4.38 11.66 -15.84
N PHE A 142 5.22 11.83 -14.81
CA PHE A 142 6.59 12.36 -14.97
C PHE A 142 7.54 11.33 -15.58
N TYR A 143 7.42 10.06 -15.20
CA TYR A 143 8.24 8.96 -15.71
C TYR A 143 7.38 8.06 -16.60
N LYS A 144 7.29 8.42 -17.89
CA LYS A 144 6.47 7.70 -18.86
C LYS A 144 6.76 6.19 -18.82
N PRO A 145 5.72 5.34 -18.74
CA PRO A 145 5.87 3.91 -18.65
C PRO A 145 6.36 3.30 -19.98
N PHE A 146 6.97 2.12 -19.90
CA PHE A 146 7.24 1.30 -21.08
C PHE A 146 5.98 0.50 -21.43
N GLU A 147 5.30 0.85 -22.52
CA GLU A 147 4.00 0.26 -22.91
C GLU A 147 4.01 -1.29 -23.00
N SER A 148 5.15 -1.87 -23.39
CA SER A 148 5.37 -3.31 -23.48
C SER A 148 5.89 -3.97 -22.20
N ALA A 149 5.87 -3.27 -21.05
CA ALA A 149 6.41 -3.81 -19.80
C ALA A 149 5.62 -4.99 -19.22
N TRP A 150 4.32 -5.11 -19.52
CA TRP A 150 3.54 -6.27 -19.08
C TRP A 150 3.80 -7.48 -19.98
N LYS A 151 4.01 -8.64 -19.35
CA LYS A 151 4.00 -9.92 -20.06
C LYS A 151 2.57 -10.22 -20.54
N LYS A 152 2.48 -10.84 -21.72
CA LYS A 152 1.22 -11.34 -22.27
C LYS A 152 0.69 -12.48 -21.43
#